data_AF-A0A4Q1JWK0-F1
#
_entry.id   AF-A0A4Q1JWK0-F1
#
_cell.length_a   1.000
_cell.length_b   1.000
_cell.length_c   1.000
_cell.angle_alpha   90.00
_cell.angle_beta   90.00
_cell.angle_gamma   90.00
#
_symmetry.space_group_name_H-M   'P 1'
#
loop_
_entity.id
_entity.type
_entity.pdbx_description
1 polymer ?
#
loop_
_entity_poly.entity_id
_entity_poly.type
_entity_poly.pdbx_seq_one_letter_code
_entity_poly.pdbx_strand_id
1 'polypeptide(L)'
;MTDPTLTKEQFARQVDSLLSGKDVVVVEASQLTSFPWTRLCFERDERLLLRFEGDGARQVLELPYEEFFVDEGHVANSLEEVCLAPGDRILIKKKYPGYQGPIEFQKAG
;
A
#
# COMPACT_ATOMS: atom_id res chain seq x y z
N MET A 1 -10.66 -1.48 -24.34
CA MET A 1 -11.09 -1.42 -22.93
C MET A 1 -10.08 -0.54 -22.24
N THR A 2 -10.51 0.60 -21.69
CA THR A 2 -9.62 1.52 -20.99
C THR A 2 -9.25 0.85 -19.68
N ASP A 3 -7.98 0.47 -19.50
CA ASP A 3 -7.50 -0.01 -18.20
C ASP A 3 -7.74 1.13 -17.20
N PRO A 4 -8.56 0.94 -16.16
CA PRO A 4 -8.78 1.99 -15.19
C PRO A 4 -7.51 2.15 -14.37
N THR A 5 -6.74 3.21 -14.66
CA THR A 5 -5.64 3.64 -13.81
C THR A 5 -6.17 3.93 -12.40
N LEU A 6 -5.92 3.04 -11.44
CA LEU A 6 -6.05 3.30 -10.01
C LEU A 6 -5.57 4.70 -9.64
N THR A 7 -6.47 5.50 -9.07
CA THR A 7 -6.16 6.84 -8.54
C THR A 7 -5.87 6.80 -7.05
N LYS A 8 -5.25 7.86 -6.53
CA LYS A 8 -5.02 8.03 -5.08
C LYS A 8 -6.32 7.96 -4.29
N GLU A 9 -7.39 8.61 -4.74
CA GLU A 9 -8.68 8.65 -4.04
C GLU A 9 -9.35 7.28 -3.99
N GLN A 10 -9.21 6.48 -5.06
CA GLN A 10 -9.70 5.10 -5.08
C GLN A 10 -8.91 4.25 -4.09
N PHE A 11 -7.59 4.36 -4.09
CA PHE A 11 -6.71 3.64 -3.17
C PHE A 11 -6.97 4.03 -1.70
N ALA A 12 -7.06 5.33 -1.40
CA ALA A 12 -7.33 5.84 -0.06
C ALA A 12 -8.67 5.32 0.49
N ARG A 13 -9.74 5.34 -0.32
CA ARG A 13 -11.04 4.75 0.09
C ARG A 13 -10.95 3.26 0.36
N GLN A 14 -10.16 2.53 -0.43
CA GLN A 14 -9.94 1.11 -0.20
C GLN A 14 -9.22 0.87 1.13
N VAL A 15 -8.14 1.61 1.40
CA VAL A 15 -7.39 1.55 2.66
C VAL A 15 -8.29 1.88 3.86
N ASP A 16 -9.09 2.94 3.78
CA ASP A 16 -10.06 3.30 4.82
C ASP A 16 -11.09 2.19 5.06
N SER A 17 -11.58 1.57 3.99
CA SER A 17 -12.51 0.45 4.09
C SER A 17 -11.88 -0.77 4.77
N LEU A 18 -10.61 -1.07 4.48
CA LEU A 18 -9.88 -2.17 5.12
C LEU A 18 -9.66 -1.90 6.62
N LEU A 19 -9.32 -0.66 6.97
CA LEU A 19 -9.17 -0.24 8.37
C LEU A 19 -10.50 -0.34 9.13
N SER A 20 -11.63 -0.08 8.47
CA SER A 20 -12.98 -0.23 9.06
C SER A 20 -13.10 0.52 10.41
N GLY A 21 -12.54 1.72 10.47
CA GLY A 21 -12.50 2.56 11.68
C GLY A 21 -11.46 2.15 12.74
N LYS A 22 -10.78 1.01 12.58
CA LYS A 22 -9.68 0.59 13.46
C LYS A 22 -8.41 1.37 13.17
N ASP A 23 -7.43 1.28 14.07
CA ASP A 23 -6.11 1.90 13.89
C ASP A 23 -5.11 0.96 13.21
N VAL A 24 -5.41 -0.35 13.17
CA VAL A 24 -4.55 -1.36 12.57
C VAL A 24 -5.38 -2.50 11.99
N VAL A 25 -4.94 -3.03 10.85
CA VAL A 25 -5.48 -4.25 10.25
C VAL A 25 -4.37 -5.03 9.55
N VAL A 26 -4.47 -6.36 9.56
CA VAL A 26 -3.62 -7.23 8.74
C VAL A 26 -4.47 -7.81 7.62
N VAL A 27 -4.01 -7.66 6.38
CA VAL A 27 -4.71 -8.09 5.17
C VAL A 27 -3.74 -8.78 4.22
N GLU A 28 -4.28 -9.50 3.24
CA GLU A 28 -3.48 -9.88 2.07
C GLU A 28 -3.25 -8.66 1.19
N ALA A 29 -2.06 -8.57 0.58
CA ALA A 29 -1.69 -7.45 -0.27
C ALA A 29 -2.67 -7.28 -1.45
N SER A 30 -3.22 -8.37 -1.98
CA SER A 30 -4.26 -8.39 -3.02
C SER A 30 -5.48 -7.53 -2.70
N GLN A 31 -5.79 -7.31 -1.42
CA GLN A 31 -6.96 -6.54 -0.98
C GLN A 31 -6.77 -5.03 -1.10
N LEU A 32 -5.55 -4.54 -1.37
CA LEU A 32 -5.28 -3.12 -1.58
C LEU A 32 -5.90 -2.56 -2.86
N THR A 33 -6.25 -3.43 -3.82
CA THR A 33 -6.78 -3.02 -5.12
C THR A 33 -7.90 -3.96 -5.56
N SER A 34 -8.67 -3.55 -6.57
CA SER A 34 -9.75 -4.35 -7.16
C SER A 34 -9.38 -5.01 -8.49
N PHE A 35 -8.19 -4.72 -9.02
CA PHE A 35 -7.69 -5.27 -10.28
C PHE A 35 -6.58 -6.29 -10.02
N PRO A 36 -6.41 -7.29 -10.91
CA PRO A 36 -5.39 -8.32 -10.75
C PRO A 36 -3.98 -7.78 -11.01
N TRP A 37 -3.03 -8.26 -10.22
CA TRP A 37 -1.59 -8.06 -10.42
C TRP A 37 -0.84 -9.27 -9.85
N THR A 38 0.43 -9.42 -10.23
CA THR A 38 1.29 -10.54 -9.81
C THR A 38 2.42 -10.11 -8.90
N ARG A 39 2.82 -8.83 -8.97
CA ARG A 39 3.83 -8.24 -8.10
C ARG A 39 3.47 -6.80 -7.74
N LEU A 40 3.64 -6.44 -6.47
CA LEU A 40 3.52 -5.07 -5.95
C LEU A 40 4.83 -4.69 -5.25
N CYS A 41 5.55 -3.67 -5.73
CA CYS A 41 6.74 -3.15 -5.07
C CYS A 41 6.48 -1.79 -4.42
N PHE A 42 7.06 -1.57 -3.24
CA PHE A 42 7.03 -0.30 -2.52
C PHE A 42 8.40 0.36 -2.67
N GLU A 43 8.44 1.55 -3.24
CA GLU A 43 9.70 2.31 -3.41
C GLU A 43 9.58 3.61 -2.64
N ARG A 44 10.66 3.94 -1.92
CA ARG A 44 10.76 5.14 -1.11
C ARG A 44 11.63 6.15 -1.85
N ASP A 45 11.00 7.17 -2.45
CA ASP A 45 11.70 8.29 -3.09
C ASP A 45 11.25 9.61 -2.45
N GLU A 46 11.03 10.70 -3.20
CA GLU A 46 10.34 11.92 -2.73
C GLU A 46 8.87 11.67 -2.33
N ARG A 47 8.30 10.55 -2.79
CA ARG A 47 6.96 10.05 -2.51
C ARG A 47 7.00 8.54 -2.33
N LEU A 48 5.96 7.97 -1.72
CA LEU A 48 5.78 6.52 -1.73
C LEU A 48 5.27 6.11 -3.12
N LEU A 49 6.00 5.23 -3.80
CA LEU A 49 5.58 4.66 -5.08
C LEU A 49 5.11 3.23 -4.88
N LEU A 50 3.90 2.93 -5.34
CA LEU A 50 3.38 1.57 -5.45
C LEU A 50 3.41 1.14 -6.91
N ARG A 51 4.25 0.16 -7.22
CA ARG A 51 4.43 -0.38 -8.56
C ARG A 51 3.76 -1.74 -8.68
N PHE A 52 2.69 -1.80 -9.46
CA PHE A 52 1.96 -3.02 -9.76
C PHE A 52 2.40 -3.57 -11.13
N GLU A 53 2.70 -4.86 -11.18
CA GLU A 53 3.06 -5.59 -12.41
C GLU A 53 2.14 -6.80 -12.59
N GLY A 54 1.57 -6.99 -13.79
CA GLY A 54 0.72 -8.13 -14.12
C GLY A 54 0.30 -8.14 -15.59
N ASP A 55 0.14 -9.32 -16.18
CA ASP A 55 -0.34 -9.55 -17.55
C ASP A 55 0.24 -8.61 -18.63
N GLY A 56 1.55 -8.31 -18.52
CA GLY A 56 2.27 -7.45 -19.46
C GLY A 56 2.02 -5.95 -19.29
N ALA A 57 1.21 -5.55 -18.30
CA ALA A 57 0.98 -4.18 -17.90
C ALA A 57 1.76 -3.83 -16.64
N ARG A 58 2.10 -2.55 -16.53
CA ARG A 58 2.70 -1.96 -15.33
C ARG A 58 1.95 -0.69 -14.99
N GLN A 59 1.60 -0.57 -13.72
CA GLN A 59 0.97 0.62 -13.18
C GLN A 59 1.77 1.14 -11.99
N VAL A 60 1.92 2.46 -11.92
CA VAL A 60 2.53 3.15 -10.78
C VAL A 60 1.49 4.06 -10.15
N LEU A 61 1.36 3.98 -8.83
CA LEU A 61 0.60 4.93 -8.03
C LEU A 61 1.57 5.69 -7.13
N GLU A 62 1.57 7.02 -7.24
CA GLU A 62 2.32 7.90 -6.35
C GLU A 62 1.45 8.34 -5.18
N LEU A 63 1.99 8.25 -3.97
CA LEU A 63 1.31 8.60 -2.74
C LEU A 63 2.15 9.62 -1.94
N PRO A 64 1.55 10.71 -1.46
CA PRO A 64 2.24 11.70 -0.65
C PRO A 64 2.55 11.15 0.75
N TYR A 65 3.76 11.40 1.27
CA TYR A 65 4.18 10.88 2.58
C TYR A 65 3.39 11.43 3.77
N GLU A 66 2.77 12.58 3.58
CA GLU A 66 1.86 13.18 4.56
C GLU A 66 0.59 12.33 4.76
N GLU A 67 0.26 11.47 3.80
CA GLU A 67 -0.92 10.59 3.84
C GLU A 67 -0.54 9.10 3.91
N PHE A 68 0.55 8.66 3.26
CA PHE A 68 0.93 7.25 3.16
C PHE A 68 2.45 7.06 3.15
N PHE A 69 2.97 6.10 3.91
CA PHE A 69 4.40 5.83 3.93
C PHE A 69 4.74 4.36 4.23
N VAL A 70 5.98 4.01 3.90
CA VAL A 70 6.72 2.89 4.50
C VAL A 70 7.90 3.50 5.27
N ASP A 71 8.31 2.87 6.35
CA ASP A 71 9.49 3.30 7.10
C ASP A 71 10.79 2.99 6.33
N GLU A 72 11.92 3.50 6.80
CA GLU A 72 13.22 3.27 6.18
C GLU A 72 13.59 1.77 6.16
N GLY A 73 14.31 1.31 5.15
CA GLY A 73 14.59 -0.11 4.91
C GLY A 73 15.38 -0.81 6.01
N HIS A 74 16.02 -0.05 6.90
CA HIS A 74 16.69 -0.59 8.08
C HIS A 74 15.73 -0.81 9.28
N VAL A 75 14.51 -0.28 9.22
CA VAL A 75 13.47 -0.49 10.22
C VAL A 75 12.83 -1.86 10.03
N ALA A 76 12.62 -2.57 11.14
CA ALA A 76 12.02 -3.89 11.12
C ALA A 76 10.65 -3.87 10.43
N ASN A 77 10.43 -4.85 9.55
CA ASN A 77 9.21 -5.00 8.75
C ASN A 77 8.93 -3.86 7.76
N SER A 78 9.89 -2.98 7.50
CA SER A 78 9.77 -2.03 6.39
C SER A 78 9.52 -2.77 5.07
N LEU A 79 8.71 -2.13 4.22
CA LEU A 79 8.48 -2.55 2.85
C LEU A 79 9.31 -1.76 1.84
N GLU A 80 10.19 -0.85 2.26
CA GLU A 80 11.09 -0.13 1.33
C GLU A 80 11.89 -1.10 0.46
N GLU A 81 11.77 -0.94 -0.86
CA GLU A 81 12.38 -1.78 -1.90
C GLU A 81 11.95 -3.26 -1.84
N VAL A 82 10.85 -3.57 -1.14
CA VAL A 82 10.27 -4.91 -1.04
C VAL A 82 9.15 -5.07 -2.07
N CYS A 83 9.18 -6.21 -2.76
CA CYS A 83 8.09 -6.63 -3.65
C CYS A 83 7.30 -7.78 -3.02
N LEU A 84 5.97 -7.65 -3.06
CA LEU A 84 5.00 -8.59 -2.53
C LEU A 84 4.30 -9.36 -3.65
N ALA A 85 3.96 -10.60 -3.36
CA ALA A 85 2.97 -11.40 -4.07
C ALA A 85 1.54 -11.09 -3.54
N PRO A 86 0.48 -11.38 -4.31
CA PRO A 86 -0.90 -11.09 -3.90
C PRO A 86 -1.30 -11.69 -2.55
N GLY A 87 -0.80 -12.89 -2.21
CA GLY A 87 -1.10 -13.58 -0.95
C GLY A 87 -0.21 -13.18 0.23
N ASP A 88 0.79 -12.32 0.02
CA ASP A 88 1.62 -11.84 1.12
C ASP A 88 0.78 -10.99 2.08
N ARG A 89 1.05 -11.14 3.37
CA ARG A 89 0.31 -10.40 4.40
C ARG A 89 1.04 -9.12 4.75
N ILE A 90 0.27 -8.04 4.84
CA ILE A 90 0.74 -6.72 5.24
C ILE A 90 -0.04 -6.22 6.44
N LEU A 91 0.61 -5.39 7.24
CA LEU A 91 0.01 -4.62 8.30
C LEU A 91 -0.19 -3.19 7.79
N ILE A 92 -1.45 -2.73 7.85
CA ILE A 92 -1.85 -1.36 7.56
C ILE A 92 -2.16 -0.70 8.89
N LYS A 93 -1.51 0.43 9.18
CA LYS A 93 -1.58 1.07 10.50
C LYS A 93 -1.65 2.57 10.40
N LYS A 94 -2.47 3.23 11.22
CA LYS A 94 -2.39 4.67 11.42
C LYS A 94 -1.15 5.01 12.24
N LYS A 95 -0.35 5.98 11.78
CA LYS A 95 0.81 6.46 12.55
C LYS A 95 0.43 6.97 13.93
N TYR A 96 -0.71 7.66 14.03
CA TYR A 96 -1.24 8.23 15.26
C TYR A 96 -2.62 7.60 15.58
N PRO A 97 -2.70 6.66 16.54
CA PRO A 97 -3.96 6.03 16.94
C PRO A 97 -5.04 7.07 17.33
N GLY A 98 -6.26 6.88 16.85
CA GLY A 98 -7.37 7.80 17.12
C GLY A 98 -7.35 9.15 16.37
N TYR A 99 -6.35 9.41 15.52
CA TYR A 99 -6.26 10.63 14.70
C TYR A 99 -6.26 10.30 13.20
N GLN A 100 -6.70 11.26 12.39
CA GLN A 100 -6.41 11.23 10.95
C GLN A 100 -4.95 11.66 10.75
N GLY A 101 -4.09 10.68 10.58
CA GLY A 101 -2.66 10.85 10.28
C GLY A 101 -2.23 9.89 9.19
N PRO A 102 -0.96 9.93 8.77
CA PRO A 102 -0.49 9.11 7.67
C PRO A 102 -0.64 7.62 8.00
N ILE A 103 -0.94 6.85 6.96
CA ILE A 103 -1.03 5.39 7.00
C ILE A 103 0.33 4.79 6.69
N GLU A 104 0.75 3.89 7.55
CA GLU A 104 1.96 3.10 7.43
C GLU A 104 1.64 1.71 6.86
N PHE A 105 2.45 1.25 5.91
CA PHE A 105 2.45 -0.12 5.43
C PHE A 105 3.70 -0.85 5.92
N GLN A 106 3.49 -2.03 6.50
CA GLN A 106 4.57 -2.90 6.97
C GLN A 106 4.33 -4.35 6.51
N LYS A 107 5.38 -5.15 6.49
CA LYS A 107 5.25 -6.60 6.41
C LYS A 107 4.52 -7.12 7.66
N ALA A 108 3.53 -7.99 7.50
CA ALA A 108 2.95 -8.70 8.64
C ALA A 108 3.89 -9.85 9.03
N GLY A 109 4.34 -9.85 10.29
CA GLY A 109 5.16 -10.92 10.87
C GLY A 109 4.42 -12.25 11.02
#